data_AF-A0A1X7IK68-F1
#
_entry.id   AF-A0A1X7IK68-F1
#
_cell.length_a   1.000
_cell.length_b   1.000
_cell.length_c   1.000
_cell.angle_alpha   90.00
_cell.angle_beta   90.00
_cell.angle_gamma   90.00
#
_symmetry.space_group_name_H-M   'P 1'
#
loop_
_entity.id
_entity.type
_entity.pdbx_description
1 polymer ?
#
loop_
_entity_poly.entity_id
_entity_poly.type
_entity_poly.pdbx_seq_one_letter_code
_entity_poly.pdbx_strand_id
1 'polypeptide(L)'
;MNKKKLLALLVSSAFLFAACGEDEAPLSPVNDKDEISSSSEEDDCDSDECDEKSSSSKSDDKKSSDSKDDDKKSSDSKDDDKKSSDSKDDAKSSSSQKNDKNSSSSKGKDAKSSSSSVAPESSSSSVDVPEGARTAKLEDLEKNYEFKIFDQTVYLSTGSKKGVVALRIPDELWVVTYTDFANGVVTFTDENTGMQYADTDGAKKIKEEVEKGLKLSFIVDKDEKVKYALNDSEEYSEAVKASVAVQKGKVSKAADIQNKIYECTDGDTTRTFTFFDNSYIVDVSAGEKLAYWVGGHYDIQRSTLLMRPAYFSKTAHTMYAYSVGTDNTIALSDGKAMNCKVEATEYEYEKASDFVGEWQATKDGIEWEFSLKEDGTFEIAAFEGNKNVELKSGFWDIYGYQMILRNRSCLNLDRCTNIHGQLQTGPIDKATNKISGFSFIHNGTDTPKIPTSFDAPQYE
;
A
#
# COMPACT_ATOMS: atom_id res chain seq x y z
N MET A 1 -47.69 6.31 46.85
CA MET A 1 -48.38 5.50 45.80
C MET A 1 -47.97 6.09 44.45
N ASN A 2 -47.24 5.34 43.61
CA ASN A 2 -47.77 4.68 42.39
C ASN A 2 -48.44 5.67 41.40
N LYS A 3 -48.08 5.75 40.10
CA LYS A 3 -47.28 4.85 39.22
C LYS A 3 -46.61 5.64 38.07
N LYS A 4 -45.61 4.99 37.43
CA LYS A 4 -44.90 5.44 36.22
C LYS A 4 -45.83 5.69 35.01
N LYS A 5 -45.44 6.57 34.10
CA LYS A 5 -45.37 6.23 32.66
C LYS A 5 -44.24 6.99 31.97
N LEU A 6 -43.55 6.27 31.10
CA LEU A 6 -42.43 6.70 30.27
C LEU A 6 -43.00 7.23 28.94
N LEU A 7 -42.41 8.26 28.34
CA LEU A 7 -42.54 8.51 26.91
C LEU A 7 -41.17 8.88 26.35
N ALA A 8 -40.64 8.02 25.48
CA ALA A 8 -39.40 8.27 24.77
C ALA A 8 -39.69 9.08 23.52
N LEU A 9 -38.90 10.14 23.28
CA LEU A 9 -38.88 10.87 22.02
C LEU A 9 -37.63 10.44 21.25
N LEU A 10 -37.84 9.59 20.24
CA LEU A 10 -36.85 9.31 19.22
C LEU A 10 -36.75 10.53 18.31
N VAL A 11 -35.60 11.19 18.31
CA VAL A 11 -35.23 12.15 17.25
C VAL A 11 -34.25 11.44 16.34
N SER A 12 -34.74 11.02 15.18
CA SER A 12 -33.91 10.48 14.10
C SER A 12 -33.17 11.63 13.42
N SER A 13 -31.94 11.90 13.85
CA SER A 13 -31.06 12.85 13.16
C SER A 13 -30.40 12.17 11.97
N ALA A 14 -30.92 12.41 10.77
CA ALA A 14 -30.22 12.07 9.53
C ALA A 14 -28.99 13.00 9.39
N PHE A 15 -27.80 12.42 9.28
CA PHE A 15 -26.58 13.18 9.04
C PHE A 15 -26.50 13.60 7.57
N LEU A 16 -26.79 14.88 7.31
CA LEU A 16 -26.44 15.54 6.06
C LEU A 16 -24.99 16.00 6.15
N PHE A 17 -24.11 15.38 5.39
CA PHE A 17 -22.73 15.85 5.24
C PHE A 17 -22.72 17.09 4.35
N ALA A 18 -22.23 18.20 4.87
CA ALA A 18 -22.01 19.42 4.09
C ALA A 18 -20.76 19.24 3.21
N ALA A 19 -20.97 19.01 1.91
CA ALA A 19 -19.94 19.20 0.92
C ALA A 19 -19.83 20.70 0.59
N CYS A 20 -18.70 21.32 0.94
CA CYS A 20 -18.33 22.62 0.41
C CYS A 20 -17.45 22.41 -0.82
N GLY A 21 -17.92 22.88 -1.98
CA GLY A 21 -17.15 22.93 -3.22
C GLY A 21 -17.61 24.11 -4.09
N GLU A 22 -16.64 24.70 -4.78
CA GLU A 22 -16.70 25.70 -5.87
C GLU A 22 -15.35 25.51 -6.60
N ASP A 23 -15.16 25.54 -7.93
CA ASP A 23 -16.00 25.46 -9.14
C ASP A 23 -15.14 24.74 -10.23
N GLU A 24 -15.54 24.39 -11.47
CA GLU A 24 -16.75 24.65 -12.26
C GLU A 24 -17.42 23.33 -12.73
N ALA A 25 -18.54 23.42 -13.46
CA ALA A 25 -19.07 22.34 -14.31
C ALA A 25 -19.31 22.83 -15.77
N PRO A 26 -18.85 22.11 -16.81
CA PRO A 26 -19.16 22.46 -18.19
C PRO A 26 -20.58 22.01 -18.59
N LEU A 27 -21.28 22.90 -19.29
CA LEU A 27 -22.63 22.70 -19.82
C LEU A 27 -22.71 21.58 -20.86
N SER A 28 -23.74 20.73 -20.76
CA SER A 28 -24.23 19.91 -21.89
C SER A 28 -25.41 20.60 -22.57
N PRO A 29 -25.53 20.53 -23.92
CA PRO A 29 -26.57 21.26 -24.65
C PRO A 29 -27.95 20.60 -24.53
N VAL A 30 -28.96 21.45 -24.42
CA VAL A 30 -30.39 21.10 -24.54
C VAL A 30 -30.71 20.67 -25.97
N ASN A 31 -31.55 19.64 -26.11
CA ASN A 31 -32.50 19.57 -27.23
C ASN A 31 -33.79 18.88 -26.77
N ASP A 32 -34.90 19.63 -26.81
CA ASP A 32 -36.24 19.17 -26.49
C ASP A 32 -36.88 18.37 -27.65
N LYS A 33 -38.02 17.73 -27.31
CA LYS A 33 -39.09 17.19 -28.18
C LYS A 33 -38.90 15.73 -28.62
N ASP A 34 -39.95 14.88 -28.61
CA ASP A 34 -41.39 15.12 -28.51
C ASP A 34 -42.10 14.30 -27.40
N GLU A 35 -43.31 14.73 -27.02
CA GLU A 35 -44.24 13.98 -26.16
C GLU A 35 -44.93 12.82 -26.93
N ILE A 36 -45.44 11.80 -26.22
CA ILE A 36 -46.88 11.44 -26.17
C ILE A 36 -47.18 10.22 -25.25
N SER A 37 -48.21 10.42 -24.44
CA SER A 37 -49.02 9.54 -23.57
C SER A 37 -49.16 8.00 -23.76
N SER A 38 -49.29 7.34 -22.60
CA SER A 38 -50.41 6.43 -22.18
C SER A 38 -50.57 4.99 -22.69
N SER A 39 -50.34 4.01 -21.80
CA SER A 39 -51.29 2.98 -21.27
C SER A 39 -50.47 1.88 -20.56
N SER A 40 -50.68 1.44 -19.31
CA SER A 40 -51.87 0.98 -18.59
C SER A 40 -52.55 -0.26 -19.19
N GLU A 41 -52.08 -1.46 -18.82
CA GLU A 41 -52.93 -2.62 -18.53
C GLU A 41 -52.35 -3.37 -17.32
N GLU A 42 -53.23 -3.95 -16.52
CA GLU A 42 -52.96 -4.65 -15.27
C GLU A 42 -53.16 -6.16 -15.50
N ASP A 43 -52.50 -7.02 -14.72
CA ASP A 43 -52.99 -8.38 -14.47
C ASP A 43 -52.45 -8.89 -13.12
N ASP A 44 -53.32 -8.84 -12.11
CA ASP A 44 -53.10 -9.45 -10.81
C ASP A 44 -53.19 -10.98 -10.89
N CYS A 45 -52.35 -11.67 -10.13
CA CYS A 45 -52.66 -13.01 -9.61
C CYS A 45 -51.86 -13.30 -8.33
N ASP A 46 -52.38 -12.85 -7.20
CA ASP A 46 -52.09 -13.46 -5.90
C ASP A 46 -52.56 -14.93 -5.86
N SER A 47 -51.74 -15.84 -5.32
CA SER A 47 -52.21 -16.81 -4.31
C SER A 47 -51.08 -17.67 -3.74
N ASP A 48 -51.22 -17.98 -2.45
CA ASP A 48 -50.27 -18.66 -1.59
C ASP A 48 -50.17 -20.20 -1.79
N GLU A 49 -49.08 -20.74 -1.22
CA GLU A 49 -48.96 -22.10 -0.65
C GLU A 49 -49.29 -23.35 -1.51
N CYS A 50 -48.25 -24.12 -1.84
CA CYS A 50 -48.33 -25.59 -1.84
C CYS A 50 -47.01 -26.23 -1.38
N ASP A 51 -47.15 -27.28 -0.56
CA ASP A 51 -46.15 -27.84 0.35
C ASP A 51 -45.11 -28.81 -0.26
N GLU A 52 -44.13 -29.16 0.58
CA GLU A 52 -43.17 -30.25 0.41
C GLU A 52 -43.80 -31.63 0.08
N LYS A 53 -43.16 -32.43 -0.81
CA LYS A 53 -42.41 -33.66 -0.40
C LYS A 53 -41.84 -34.52 -1.54
N SER A 54 -40.56 -34.87 -1.37
CA SER A 54 -39.90 -36.18 -1.62
C SER A 54 -40.40 -37.13 -2.72
N SER A 55 -39.50 -37.55 -3.62
CA SER A 55 -38.82 -38.87 -3.50
C SER A 55 -37.90 -39.24 -4.69
N SER A 56 -36.72 -39.81 -4.37
CA SER A 56 -35.98 -40.94 -5.01
C SER A 56 -36.03 -41.15 -6.55
N SER A 57 -34.96 -41.50 -7.28
CA SER A 57 -33.88 -42.47 -6.96
C SER A 57 -32.83 -42.62 -8.09
N LYS A 58 -31.66 -43.20 -7.73
CA LYS A 58 -30.61 -43.87 -8.56
C LYS A 58 -29.79 -42.99 -9.51
N SER A 59 -28.46 -42.88 -9.40
CA SER A 59 -27.37 -43.89 -9.30
C SER A 59 -26.90 -44.41 -10.65
N ASP A 60 -25.67 -44.05 -11.04
CA ASP A 60 -24.77 -44.90 -11.81
C ASP A 60 -23.31 -44.63 -11.40
N ASP A 61 -22.58 -45.68 -11.06
CA ASP A 61 -21.19 -45.66 -10.60
C ASP A 61 -20.19 -45.75 -11.75
N LYS A 62 -18.99 -45.17 -11.59
CA LYS A 62 -17.78 -45.67 -12.25
C LYS A 62 -16.51 -45.56 -11.40
N LYS A 63 -16.20 -46.66 -10.71
CA LYS A 63 -14.84 -47.14 -10.37
C LYS A 63 -13.90 -47.13 -11.61
N SER A 64 -12.57 -47.19 -11.52
CA SER A 64 -11.55 -47.11 -10.45
C SER A 64 -10.19 -47.42 -11.09
N SER A 65 -9.08 -46.87 -10.58
CA SER A 65 -7.84 -47.67 -10.41
C SER A 65 -6.85 -47.01 -9.46
N ASP A 66 -6.51 -47.71 -8.37
CA ASP A 66 -5.45 -47.36 -7.43
C ASP A 66 -4.05 -47.52 -8.04
N SER A 67 -3.04 -46.89 -7.42
CA SER A 67 -1.69 -47.45 -7.28
C SER A 67 -1.07 -46.93 -5.98
N LYS A 68 -0.28 -47.78 -5.33
CA LYS A 68 0.11 -47.66 -3.90
C LYS A 68 1.56 -47.27 -3.70
N ASP A 69 1.80 -46.70 -2.51
CA ASP A 69 2.96 -46.86 -1.61
C ASP A 69 4.37 -47.07 -2.20
N ASP A 70 5.31 -46.21 -1.78
CA ASP A 70 6.58 -46.72 -1.27
C ASP A 70 7.18 -45.77 -0.22
N ASP A 71 7.42 -46.29 0.98
CA ASP A 71 8.10 -45.60 2.08
C ASP A 71 9.62 -45.54 1.84
N LYS A 72 10.28 -44.44 2.24
CA LYS A 72 11.65 -44.56 2.78
C LYS A 72 12.06 -43.45 3.74
N LYS A 73 12.88 -43.85 4.71
CA LYS A 73 13.19 -43.12 5.95
C LYS A 73 14.69 -43.16 6.24
N SER A 74 15.20 -42.08 6.85
CA SER A 74 16.42 -42.00 7.68
C SER A 74 17.82 -42.10 7.05
N SER A 75 18.61 -41.03 7.24
CA SER A 75 19.92 -41.02 7.94
C SER A 75 20.34 -39.53 8.05
N ASP A 76 20.32 -38.85 9.19
CA ASP A 76 21.11 -39.06 10.43
C ASP A 76 22.60 -39.34 10.16
N SER A 77 23.43 -38.32 10.40
CA SER A 77 24.87 -38.40 10.69
C SER A 77 25.25 -37.23 11.59
N LYS A 78 25.79 -37.54 12.77
CA LYS A 78 26.36 -36.58 13.73
C LYS A 78 27.88 -36.72 13.80
N ASP A 79 28.50 -35.80 14.54
CA ASP A 79 29.82 -35.91 15.18
C ASP A 79 31.02 -35.88 14.18
N ASP A 80 32.19 -35.27 14.46
CA ASP A 80 32.78 -34.83 15.74
C ASP A 80 33.72 -33.59 15.63
N ASP A 81 33.84 -32.89 16.76
CA ASP A 81 35.01 -32.17 17.32
C ASP A 81 36.15 -31.56 16.44
N LYS A 82 36.46 -30.28 16.71
CA LYS A 82 37.63 -29.94 17.58
C LYS A 82 37.69 -28.50 18.12
N LYS A 83 38.22 -28.40 19.35
CA LYS A 83 38.49 -27.17 20.13
C LYS A 83 39.80 -26.46 19.74
N SER A 84 39.90 -25.21 20.22
CA SER A 84 41.04 -24.60 20.95
C SER A 84 41.78 -23.47 20.23
N SER A 85 41.71 -22.28 20.86
CA SER A 85 42.78 -21.30 21.22
C SER A 85 44.02 -21.13 20.30
N ASP A 86 44.67 -19.98 20.19
CA ASP A 86 45.05 -19.01 21.24
C ASP A 86 45.36 -17.62 20.67
N SER A 87 45.31 -16.60 21.54
CA SER A 87 45.76 -15.24 21.23
C SER A 87 47.29 -15.15 21.10
N LYS A 88 47.77 -14.18 20.31
CA LYS A 88 48.97 -13.40 20.64
C LYS A 88 49.07 -12.10 19.86
N ASP A 89 49.29 -11.02 20.60
CA ASP A 89 49.72 -9.73 20.07
C ASP A 89 51.11 -9.84 19.42
N ASP A 90 51.41 -8.92 18.50
CA ASP A 90 52.64 -8.13 18.66
C ASP A 90 52.55 -6.80 17.90
N ALA A 91 52.79 -5.71 18.62
CA ALA A 91 52.82 -4.36 18.05
C ALA A 91 54.26 -3.96 17.71
N LYS A 92 54.48 -3.32 16.55
CA LYS A 92 55.62 -2.39 16.42
C LYS A 92 55.42 -1.29 15.40
N SER A 93 55.56 -0.07 15.89
CA SER A 93 55.62 1.17 15.11
C SER A 93 57.05 1.47 14.69
N SER A 94 57.24 2.04 13.49
CA SER A 94 58.34 2.98 13.24
C SER A 94 58.05 3.87 12.02
N SER A 95 58.12 5.17 12.23
CA SER A 95 58.06 6.24 11.24
C SER A 95 59.35 6.37 10.42
N SER A 96 59.29 7.01 9.24
CA SER A 96 60.14 8.18 8.90
C SER A 96 59.92 8.76 7.48
N GLN A 97 59.25 9.91 7.45
CA GLN A 97 59.53 11.16 6.70
C GLN A 97 60.47 11.24 5.46
N LYS A 98 60.05 12.15 4.55
CA LYS A 98 60.84 13.08 3.66
C LYS A 98 61.43 12.49 2.36
N ASN A 99 61.36 13.14 1.19
CA ASN A 99 61.55 14.58 0.95
C ASN A 99 61.00 15.08 -0.42
N ASP A 100 60.86 16.41 -0.51
CA ASP A 100 60.34 17.23 -1.62
C ASP A 100 61.09 17.19 -2.98
N LYS A 101 60.40 17.62 -4.06
CA LYS A 101 60.87 18.72 -4.96
C LYS A 101 59.84 19.20 -6.02
N ASN A 102 59.22 20.34 -5.72
CA ASN A 102 59.09 21.57 -6.53
C ASN A 102 58.98 21.51 -8.09
N SER A 103 57.90 22.04 -8.70
CA SER A 103 57.93 23.34 -9.45
C SER A 103 56.62 23.76 -10.16
N SER A 104 56.31 25.07 -10.06
CA SER A 104 55.65 25.98 -11.04
C SER A 104 54.24 25.71 -11.62
N SER A 105 53.24 26.33 -10.97
CA SER A 105 52.30 27.34 -11.52
C SER A 105 51.59 27.17 -12.87
N SER A 106 50.25 27.28 -12.84
CA SER A 106 49.50 28.31 -13.59
C SER A 106 48.13 28.60 -12.97
N LYS A 107 47.59 29.81 -13.19
CA LYS A 107 46.33 30.31 -12.62
C LYS A 107 45.15 30.00 -13.54
N GLY A 108 44.06 29.51 -12.99
CA GLY A 108 42.74 29.45 -13.62
C GLY A 108 41.67 29.46 -12.53
N LYS A 109 40.67 30.33 -12.64
CA LYS A 109 39.59 30.45 -11.64
C LYS A 109 38.40 29.63 -12.11
N ASP A 110 37.86 28.80 -11.23
CA ASP A 110 36.47 28.36 -11.33
C ASP A 110 35.79 28.48 -9.96
N ALA A 111 34.61 29.11 -9.96
CA ALA A 111 33.80 29.29 -8.77
C ALA A 111 33.08 27.97 -8.46
N LYS A 112 33.64 27.18 -7.54
CA LYS A 112 32.99 25.95 -7.08
C LYS A 112 31.98 26.29 -5.98
N SER A 113 30.69 26.17 -6.30
CA SER A 113 29.61 26.28 -5.32
C SER A 113 29.85 25.36 -4.12
N SER A 114 29.52 25.85 -2.94
CA SER A 114 29.61 25.12 -1.67
C SER A 114 28.57 23.99 -1.60
N SER A 115 28.85 22.89 -2.29
CA SER A 115 28.14 21.62 -2.07
C SER A 115 28.70 21.00 -0.78
N SER A 116 28.05 21.28 0.34
CA SER A 116 28.31 20.64 1.62
C SER A 116 27.82 19.19 1.54
N SER A 117 28.65 18.31 0.98
CA SER A 117 28.46 16.86 1.06
C SER A 117 28.74 16.38 2.48
N VAL A 118 27.82 16.68 3.38
CA VAL A 118 27.66 15.93 4.63
C VAL A 118 27.16 14.57 4.18
N ALA A 119 28.03 13.56 4.27
CA ALA A 119 27.57 12.18 4.16
C ALA A 119 26.45 11.97 5.19
N PRO A 120 25.43 11.14 4.91
CA PRO A 120 24.54 10.72 5.97
C PRO A 120 25.38 9.95 6.98
N GLU A 121 25.82 10.63 8.04
CA GLU A 121 26.20 9.92 9.25
C GLU A 121 24.97 9.09 9.61
N SER A 122 25.19 7.78 9.71
CA SER A 122 24.21 6.86 10.26
C SER A 122 23.98 7.26 11.71
N SER A 123 23.12 8.27 11.87
CA SER A 123 22.56 8.69 13.13
C SER A 123 21.72 7.53 13.61
N SER A 124 22.37 6.58 14.28
CA SER A 124 21.74 5.67 15.20
C SER A 124 21.18 6.55 16.33
N SER A 125 20.03 7.16 16.06
CA SER A 125 19.13 7.71 17.06
C SER A 125 18.63 6.53 17.87
N SER A 126 19.50 6.06 18.76
CA SER A 126 19.11 5.19 19.86
C SER A 126 18.02 5.93 20.61
N VAL A 127 16.78 5.51 20.38
CA VAL A 127 15.68 5.84 21.28
C VAL A 127 16.18 5.46 22.67
N ASP A 128 16.16 6.40 23.61
CA ASP A 128 16.56 6.12 24.99
C ASP A 128 15.51 5.20 25.63
N VAL A 129 15.73 3.90 25.44
CA VAL A 129 14.88 2.83 25.97
C VAL A 129 15.21 2.66 27.45
N PRO A 130 14.22 2.75 28.37
CA PRO A 130 14.44 2.57 29.80
C PRO A 130 15.15 1.25 30.14
N GLU A 131 15.96 1.24 31.19
CA GLU A 131 16.74 0.05 31.59
C GLU A 131 15.84 -1.18 31.80
N GLY A 132 16.17 -2.27 31.10
CA GLY A 132 15.40 -3.52 31.13
C GLY A 132 14.16 -3.54 30.23
N ALA A 133 13.87 -2.47 29.48
CA ALA A 133 12.92 -2.49 28.38
C ALA A 133 13.63 -2.76 27.04
N ARG A 134 12.83 -3.05 26.00
CA ARG A 134 13.27 -3.14 24.60
C ARG A 134 12.34 -2.32 23.72
N THR A 135 12.85 -1.86 22.59
CA THR A 135 12.03 -1.34 21.49
C THR A 135 10.95 -2.35 21.10
N ALA A 136 9.70 -1.90 20.94
CA ALA A 136 8.63 -2.75 20.46
C ALA A 136 8.75 -2.99 18.96
N LYS A 137 8.31 -4.15 18.51
CA LYS A 137 8.06 -4.49 17.10
C LYS A 137 6.56 -4.46 16.83
N LEU A 138 6.15 -4.40 15.56
CA LEU A 138 4.73 -4.40 15.21
C LEU A 138 4.03 -5.70 15.66
N GLU A 139 4.79 -6.81 15.77
CA GLU A 139 4.32 -8.10 16.29
C GLU A 139 3.97 -8.06 17.79
N ASP A 140 4.61 -7.20 18.59
CA ASP A 140 4.31 -7.06 20.02
C ASP A 140 2.96 -6.37 20.27
N LEU A 141 2.51 -5.54 19.33
CA LEU A 141 1.29 -4.76 19.48
C LEU A 141 0.04 -5.63 19.21
N GLU A 142 -0.94 -5.57 20.10
CA GLU A 142 -2.28 -6.11 19.85
C GLU A 142 -3.01 -5.37 18.70
N LYS A 143 -4.06 -6.00 18.15
CA LYS A 143 -4.83 -5.43 17.02
C LYS A 143 -5.43 -4.05 17.34
N ASN A 144 -5.85 -3.81 18.58
CA ASN A 144 -6.38 -2.52 19.02
C ASN A 144 -5.88 -2.16 20.44
N TYR A 145 -5.53 -0.90 20.62
CA TYR A 145 -5.30 -0.28 21.92
C TYR A 145 -6.18 0.95 22.11
N GLU A 146 -6.40 1.29 23.37
CA GLU A 146 -6.92 2.58 23.83
C GLU A 146 -5.77 3.35 24.49
N PHE A 147 -5.58 4.59 24.06
CA PHE A 147 -4.59 5.53 24.56
C PHE A 147 -5.26 6.83 24.98
N LYS A 148 -4.54 7.61 25.78
CA LYS A 148 -4.82 9.04 25.95
C LYS A 148 -3.79 9.84 25.17
N ILE A 149 -4.30 10.75 24.33
CA ILE A 149 -3.52 11.79 23.66
C ILE A 149 -4.08 13.11 24.21
N PHE A 150 -3.32 13.75 25.09
CA PHE A 150 -3.80 14.84 25.96
C PHE A 150 -5.05 14.43 26.78
N ASP A 151 -6.16 15.15 26.62
CA ASP A 151 -7.44 14.87 27.25
C ASP A 151 -8.37 13.97 26.40
N GLN A 152 -7.94 13.55 25.20
CA GLN A 152 -8.73 12.73 24.28
C GLN A 152 -8.42 11.24 24.45
N THR A 153 -9.47 10.41 24.52
CA THR A 153 -9.36 8.95 24.37
C THR A 153 -9.27 8.63 22.87
N VAL A 154 -8.12 8.13 22.43
CA VAL A 154 -7.83 7.77 21.05
C VAL A 154 -7.54 6.29 20.97
N TYR A 155 -8.06 5.61 19.95
CA TYR A 155 -7.78 4.20 19.73
C TYR A 155 -6.76 4.01 18.61
N LEU A 156 -5.72 3.24 18.86
CA LEU A 156 -4.81 2.75 17.83
C LEU A 156 -5.30 1.40 17.29
N SER A 157 -5.24 1.23 15.99
CA SER A 157 -5.53 -0.03 15.30
C SER A 157 -4.34 -0.40 14.42
N THR A 158 -3.75 -1.57 14.66
CA THR A 158 -2.60 -2.13 13.91
C THR A 158 -3.03 -3.12 12.81
N GLY A 159 -4.35 -3.30 12.65
CA GLY A 159 -4.95 -4.01 11.53
C GLY A 159 -4.56 -5.48 11.44
N SER A 160 -3.79 -5.79 10.41
CA SER A 160 -3.27 -7.11 10.04
C SER A 160 -1.74 -7.18 10.21
N LYS A 161 -1.13 -6.18 10.88
CA LYS A 161 0.31 -6.06 11.17
C LYS A 161 1.19 -5.98 9.91
N LYS A 162 0.74 -5.22 8.91
CA LYS A 162 1.42 -5.04 7.62
C LYS A 162 1.82 -3.58 7.33
N GLY A 163 2.07 -2.81 8.40
CA GLY A 163 2.51 -1.41 8.34
C GLY A 163 1.40 -0.35 8.25
N VAL A 164 0.17 -0.71 7.89
CA VAL A 164 -0.97 0.23 7.90
C VAL A 164 -1.54 0.34 9.31
N VAL A 165 -1.35 1.51 9.92
CA VAL A 165 -1.74 1.82 11.30
C VAL A 165 -2.69 3.01 11.29
N ALA A 166 -3.74 2.98 12.13
CA ALA A 166 -4.63 4.11 12.29
C ALA A 166 -4.86 4.54 13.74
N LEU A 167 -5.02 5.84 13.93
CA LEU A 167 -5.67 6.42 15.10
C LEU A 167 -7.13 6.72 14.77
N ARG A 168 -8.01 6.56 15.76
CA ARG A 168 -9.42 6.99 15.66
C ARG A 168 -9.94 7.59 16.95
N ILE A 169 -10.88 8.52 16.80
CA ILE A 169 -11.89 8.85 17.81
C ILE A 169 -13.21 8.28 17.25
N PRO A 170 -13.99 7.47 18.01
CA PRO A 170 -15.23 6.88 17.51
C PRO A 170 -16.12 7.95 16.87
N ASP A 171 -16.58 7.70 15.65
CA ASP A 171 -17.52 8.53 14.88
C ASP A 171 -17.06 9.98 14.58
N GLU A 172 -15.85 10.38 15.02
CA GLU A 172 -15.30 11.73 14.86
C GLU A 172 -14.03 11.80 14.02
N LEU A 173 -13.17 10.78 14.03
CA LEU A 173 -11.82 10.86 13.45
C LEU A 173 -11.28 9.51 12.98
N TRP A 174 -10.65 9.52 11.80
CA TRP A 174 -9.69 8.53 11.32
C TRP A 174 -8.42 9.24 10.84
N VAL A 175 -7.27 8.73 11.26
CA VAL A 175 -5.92 9.19 10.87
C VAL A 175 -5.12 7.93 10.53
N VAL A 176 -4.76 7.74 9.27
CA VAL A 176 -4.17 6.49 8.75
C VAL A 176 -2.80 6.77 8.14
N THR A 177 -1.78 6.02 8.57
CA THR A 177 -0.44 6.10 8.00
C THR A 177 0.07 4.71 7.60
N TYR A 178 1.09 4.68 6.74
CA TYR A 178 1.89 3.50 6.47
C TYR A 178 3.26 3.68 7.11
N THR A 179 3.73 2.66 7.83
CA THR A 179 5.00 2.67 8.55
C THR A 179 5.67 1.30 8.46
N ASP A 180 6.99 1.30 8.39
CA ASP A 180 7.85 0.12 8.60
C ASP A 180 7.97 -0.26 10.09
N PHE A 181 7.43 0.57 10.99
CA PHE A 181 7.55 0.49 12.45
C PHE A 181 9.02 0.52 12.92
N ALA A 182 9.91 1.17 12.15
CA ALA A 182 11.33 1.25 12.47
C ALA A 182 11.54 1.85 13.87
N ASN A 183 12.42 1.22 14.64
CA ASN A 183 12.74 1.59 16.02
C ASN A 183 11.51 1.71 16.95
N GLY A 184 10.42 1.00 16.65
CA GLY A 184 9.20 1.01 17.45
C GLY A 184 8.43 2.33 17.38
N VAL A 185 8.65 3.13 16.33
CA VAL A 185 8.07 4.46 16.16
C VAL A 185 7.00 4.46 15.06
N VAL A 186 5.92 5.20 15.30
CA VAL A 186 4.96 5.61 14.27
C VAL A 186 4.87 7.13 14.26
N THR A 187 5.11 7.74 13.10
CA THR A 187 5.00 9.20 12.91
C THR A 187 3.85 9.51 11.97
N PHE A 188 2.99 10.45 12.37
CA PHE A 188 1.90 10.99 11.58
C PHE A 188 2.23 12.44 11.21
N THR A 189 2.32 12.72 9.91
CA THR A 189 2.52 14.05 9.33
C THR A 189 1.51 14.27 8.20
N ASP A 190 1.23 15.53 7.86
CA ASP A 190 0.36 15.87 6.71
C ASP A 190 0.81 15.24 5.39
N GLU A 191 2.11 15.01 5.22
CA GLU A 191 2.69 14.41 4.01
C GLU A 191 2.51 12.89 3.94
N ASN A 192 2.48 12.20 5.08
CA ASN A 192 2.46 10.73 5.11
C ASN A 192 1.10 10.12 5.50
N THR A 193 0.16 10.94 5.96
CA THR A 193 -1.07 10.50 6.62
C THR A 193 -2.33 10.85 5.82
N GLY A 194 -3.23 9.88 5.71
CA GLY A 194 -4.60 10.07 5.25
C GLY A 194 -5.54 10.39 6.41
N MET A 195 -6.44 11.37 6.27
CA MET A 195 -7.36 11.79 7.33
C MET A 195 -8.81 11.92 6.87
N GLN A 196 -9.73 11.54 7.74
CA GLN A 196 -11.16 11.85 7.64
C GLN A 196 -11.65 12.24 9.03
N TYR A 197 -12.28 13.41 9.17
CA TYR A 197 -12.66 13.95 10.47
C TYR A 197 -13.95 14.76 10.44
N ALA A 198 -14.65 14.79 11.56
CA ALA A 198 -15.77 15.70 11.85
C ALA A 198 -15.25 16.98 12.52
N ASP A 199 -16.03 18.06 12.49
CA ASP A 199 -15.65 19.35 13.07
C ASP A 199 -15.83 19.39 14.60
N THR A 200 -15.14 18.52 15.33
CA THR A 200 -15.17 18.43 16.81
C THR A 200 -13.86 18.93 17.42
N ASP A 201 -13.92 19.38 18.68
CA ASP A 201 -12.73 19.80 19.43
C ASP A 201 -11.71 18.67 19.60
N GLY A 202 -12.17 17.42 19.75
CA GLY A 202 -11.32 16.24 19.85
C GLY A 202 -10.58 15.97 18.54
N ALA A 203 -11.30 15.98 17.41
CA ALA A 203 -10.71 15.77 16.10
C ALA A 203 -9.73 16.90 15.69
N LYS A 204 -10.10 18.17 15.95
CA LYS A 204 -9.24 19.34 15.74
C LYS A 204 -7.91 19.22 16.47
N LYS A 205 -7.93 18.90 17.77
CA LYS A 205 -6.71 18.72 18.58
C LYS A 205 -5.77 17.68 17.99
N ILE A 206 -6.29 16.51 17.58
CA ILE A 206 -5.42 15.47 17.00
C ILE A 206 -4.89 15.89 15.62
N LYS A 207 -5.71 16.56 14.80
CA LYS A 207 -5.27 17.12 13.50
C LYS A 207 -4.12 18.12 13.68
N GLU A 208 -4.27 19.09 14.58
CA GLU A 208 -3.21 20.07 14.89
C GLU A 208 -1.90 19.43 15.36
N GLU A 209 -1.95 18.23 15.93
CA GLU A 209 -0.76 17.49 16.35
C GLU A 209 -0.15 16.67 15.20
N VAL A 210 -0.96 16.14 14.29
CA VAL A 210 -0.48 15.55 13.02
C VAL A 210 0.23 16.61 12.17
N GLU A 211 -0.30 17.84 12.10
CA GLU A 211 0.34 18.99 11.43
C GLU A 211 1.72 19.34 12.05
N LYS A 212 1.92 19.07 13.34
CA LYS A 212 3.21 19.25 14.05
C LYS A 212 4.14 18.04 13.94
N GLY A 213 3.68 16.92 13.38
CA GLY A 213 4.44 15.67 13.30
C GLY A 213 4.29 14.76 14.52
N LEU A 214 3.05 14.47 14.93
CA LEU A 214 2.71 13.55 16.03
C LEU A 214 3.50 12.23 15.95
N LYS A 215 4.27 11.95 17.00
CA LYS A 215 5.10 10.75 17.13
C LYS A 215 4.62 9.88 18.28
N LEU A 216 4.43 8.59 18.01
CA LEU A 216 4.19 7.53 18.99
C LEU A 216 5.40 6.60 19.05
N SER A 217 6.09 6.56 20.18
CA SER A 217 7.19 5.63 20.45
C SER A 217 6.70 4.48 21.31
N PHE A 218 7.01 3.23 20.94
CA PHE A 218 6.55 2.03 21.63
C PHE A 218 7.73 1.20 22.17
N ILE A 219 7.61 0.77 23.42
CA ILE A 219 8.53 -0.16 24.07
C ILE A 219 7.77 -1.34 24.68
N VAL A 220 8.47 -2.45 24.86
CA VAL A 220 8.05 -3.55 25.73
C VAL A 220 8.93 -3.50 26.98
N ASP A 221 8.32 -3.39 28.14
CA ASP A 221 9.06 -3.34 29.41
C ASP A 221 9.45 -4.73 29.93
N LYS A 222 10.20 -4.75 31.03
CA LYS A 222 10.67 -5.96 31.73
C LYS A 222 9.56 -6.93 32.18
N ASP A 223 8.31 -6.46 32.24
CA ASP A 223 7.13 -7.24 32.64
C ASP A 223 6.34 -7.73 31.39
N GLU A 224 6.98 -7.64 30.20
CA GLU A 224 6.44 -7.88 28.84
C GLU A 224 5.16 -7.07 28.54
N LYS A 225 5.05 -5.85 29.11
CA LYS A 225 3.96 -4.92 28.80
C LYS A 225 4.36 -3.92 27.73
N VAL A 226 3.48 -3.74 26.75
CA VAL A 226 3.59 -2.64 25.78
C VAL A 226 3.30 -1.32 26.48
N LYS A 227 4.19 -0.35 26.28
CA LYS A 227 4.03 1.05 26.71
C LYS A 227 4.25 1.99 25.52
N TYR A 228 3.68 3.18 25.61
CA TYR A 228 3.77 4.21 24.58
C TYR A 228 4.18 5.57 25.18
N ALA A 229 4.89 6.37 24.40
CA ALA A 229 5.20 7.77 24.68
C ALA A 229 4.81 8.66 23.49
N LEU A 230 4.48 9.91 23.78
CA LEU A 230 4.11 10.95 22.80
C LEU A 230 5.29 11.90 22.58
N ASN A 231 5.53 12.29 21.32
CA ASN A 231 6.38 13.44 20.95
C ASN A 231 7.71 13.52 21.72
N ASP A 232 8.51 12.45 21.63
CA ASP A 232 9.84 12.32 22.28
C ASP A 232 9.87 12.43 23.81
N SER A 233 8.72 12.26 24.48
CA SER A 233 8.65 12.15 25.94
C SER A 233 9.40 10.90 26.47
N GLU A 234 10.16 11.08 27.53
CA GLU A 234 10.76 10.00 28.33
C GLU A 234 9.71 9.27 29.20
N GLU A 235 8.52 9.84 29.38
CA GLU A 235 7.44 9.27 30.20
C GLU A 235 6.55 8.30 29.41
N TYR A 236 6.78 7.01 29.62
CA TYR A 236 6.05 5.92 28.98
C TYR A 236 4.78 5.50 29.76
N SER A 237 3.62 5.63 29.12
CA SER A 237 2.30 5.20 29.62
C SER A 237 1.97 3.76 29.21
N GLU A 238 1.20 3.03 30.04
CA GLU A 238 0.76 1.66 29.71
C GLU A 238 -0.28 1.64 28.57
N ALA A 239 -0.06 0.78 27.58
CA ALA A 239 -0.95 0.60 26.44
C ALA A 239 -2.16 -0.28 26.83
N VAL A 240 -3.36 0.29 26.92
CA VAL A 240 -4.56 -0.44 27.36
C VAL A 240 -5.16 -1.23 26.20
N LYS A 241 -5.19 -2.57 26.30
CA LYS A 241 -5.76 -3.43 25.25
C LYS A 241 -7.26 -3.15 25.06
N ALA A 242 -7.70 -2.88 23.83
CA ALA A 242 -9.09 -2.55 23.52
C ALA A 242 -9.82 -3.72 22.83
N SER A 243 -10.96 -4.13 23.37
CA SER A 243 -11.91 -5.01 22.66
C SER A 243 -12.88 -4.18 21.84
N VAL A 244 -12.89 -4.38 20.53
CA VAL A 244 -13.61 -3.50 19.60
C VAL A 244 -14.56 -4.31 18.73
N ALA A 245 -15.84 -3.91 18.71
CA ALA A 245 -16.86 -4.60 17.92
C ALA A 245 -16.63 -4.47 16.41
N VAL A 246 -16.88 -5.57 15.70
CA VAL A 246 -16.91 -5.68 14.23
C VAL A 246 -18.36 -5.60 13.73
N GLN A 247 -18.56 -5.20 12.48
CA GLN A 247 -19.91 -5.09 11.91
C GLN A 247 -20.38 -6.45 11.35
N LYS A 248 -21.61 -6.84 11.67
CA LYS A 248 -22.19 -8.10 11.16
C LYS A 248 -22.41 -7.99 9.63
N GLY A 249 -22.02 -9.04 8.89
CA GLY A 249 -22.14 -9.07 7.43
C GLY A 249 -21.07 -8.28 6.68
N LYS A 250 -20.06 -7.75 7.39
CA LYS A 250 -18.90 -7.08 6.80
C LYS A 250 -17.63 -7.87 7.14
N VAL A 251 -16.66 -7.82 6.23
CA VAL A 251 -15.31 -8.35 6.42
C VAL A 251 -14.65 -7.67 7.63
N SER A 252 -13.66 -8.30 8.29
CA SER A 252 -13.01 -7.73 9.49
C SER A 252 -11.48 -7.80 9.53
N LYS A 253 -10.85 -8.39 8.51
CA LYS A 253 -9.39 -8.58 8.38
C LYS A 253 -8.99 -8.45 6.90
N ALA A 254 -7.82 -7.91 6.60
CA ALA A 254 -7.35 -7.79 5.21
C ALA A 254 -7.18 -9.16 4.52
N ALA A 255 -6.72 -10.17 5.27
CA ALA A 255 -6.55 -11.55 4.77
C ALA A 255 -7.84 -12.18 4.18
N ASP A 256 -9.03 -11.68 4.54
CA ASP A 256 -10.30 -12.16 3.97
C ASP A 256 -10.52 -11.64 2.52
N ILE A 257 -9.80 -10.59 2.08
CA ILE A 257 -9.87 -9.98 0.73
C ILE A 257 -8.54 -10.01 -0.03
N GLN A 258 -7.45 -10.37 0.62
CA GLN A 258 -6.13 -10.55 0.02
C GLN A 258 -6.17 -11.50 -1.18
N ASN A 259 -5.38 -11.20 -2.22
CA ASN A 259 -5.26 -11.96 -3.47
C ASN A 259 -6.61 -12.11 -4.21
N LYS A 260 -7.43 -11.05 -4.16
CA LYS A 260 -8.71 -10.98 -4.89
C LYS A 260 -8.82 -9.71 -5.71
N ILE A 261 -9.54 -9.84 -6.81
CA ILE A 261 -9.96 -8.75 -7.70
C ILE A 261 -11.46 -8.57 -7.53
N TYR A 262 -11.89 -7.37 -7.15
CA TYR A 262 -13.29 -6.95 -7.08
C TYR A 262 -13.57 -6.00 -8.26
N GLU A 263 -14.28 -6.49 -9.27
CA GLU A 263 -14.75 -5.69 -10.41
C GLU A 263 -16.16 -5.19 -10.09
N CYS A 264 -16.29 -3.91 -9.75
CA CYS A 264 -17.51 -3.27 -9.29
C CYS A 264 -17.98 -2.21 -10.29
N THR A 265 -19.24 -2.25 -10.72
CA THR A 265 -19.79 -1.25 -11.66
C THR A 265 -20.71 -0.26 -10.95
N ASP A 266 -20.54 1.03 -11.24
CA ASP A 266 -21.42 2.11 -10.81
C ASP A 266 -21.82 2.95 -12.03
N GLY A 267 -22.92 2.56 -12.67
CA GLY A 267 -23.40 3.14 -13.92
C GLY A 267 -22.39 2.99 -15.06
N ASP A 268 -21.94 4.11 -15.61
CA ASP A 268 -21.04 4.18 -16.77
C ASP A 268 -19.56 3.86 -16.44
N THR A 269 -19.22 3.64 -15.16
CA THR A 269 -17.85 3.38 -14.71
C THR A 269 -17.70 2.02 -14.04
N THR A 270 -16.61 1.34 -14.36
CA THR A 270 -16.17 0.11 -13.67
C THR A 270 -14.93 0.41 -12.85
N ARG A 271 -14.94 -0.01 -11.58
CA ARG A 271 -13.84 0.09 -10.63
C ARG A 271 -13.33 -1.31 -10.32
N THR A 272 -12.08 -1.58 -10.66
CA THR A 272 -11.43 -2.87 -10.42
C THR A 272 -10.45 -2.72 -9.27
N PHE A 273 -10.83 -3.21 -8.10
CA PHE A 273 -9.98 -3.21 -6.90
C PHE A 273 -9.19 -4.52 -6.84
N THR A 274 -7.88 -4.46 -7.04
CA THR A 274 -6.96 -5.59 -6.89
C THR A 274 -6.27 -5.48 -5.55
N PHE A 275 -6.43 -6.47 -4.67
CA PHE A 275 -5.86 -6.50 -3.32
C PHE A 275 -4.72 -7.51 -3.20
N PHE A 276 -3.59 -7.04 -2.71
CA PHE A 276 -2.38 -7.82 -2.40
C PHE A 276 -2.21 -7.98 -0.88
N ASP A 277 -1.04 -8.45 -0.46
CA ASP A 277 -0.68 -8.77 0.93
C ASP A 277 -0.79 -7.57 1.90
N ASN A 278 -0.39 -6.36 1.46
CA ASN A 278 -0.50 -5.12 2.24
C ASN A 278 -0.85 -3.88 1.39
N SER A 279 -1.18 -4.11 0.12
CA SER A 279 -1.21 -3.08 -0.92
C SER A 279 -2.32 -3.34 -1.94
N TYR A 280 -2.65 -2.32 -2.72
CA TYR A 280 -3.75 -2.38 -3.67
C TYR A 280 -3.46 -1.58 -4.94
N ILE A 281 -4.20 -1.91 -5.99
CA ILE A 281 -4.44 -1.05 -7.15
C ILE A 281 -5.96 -0.92 -7.33
N VAL A 282 -6.46 0.28 -7.60
CA VAL A 282 -7.82 0.53 -8.10
C VAL A 282 -7.72 1.14 -9.48
N ASP A 283 -8.15 0.39 -10.48
CA ASP A 283 -8.33 0.88 -11.84
C ASP A 283 -9.76 1.39 -12.01
N VAL A 284 -9.94 2.56 -12.63
CA VAL A 284 -11.25 3.13 -12.91
C VAL A 284 -11.38 3.36 -14.41
N SER A 285 -12.28 2.62 -15.04
CA SER A 285 -12.49 2.60 -16.49
C SER A 285 -13.86 3.13 -16.89
N ALA A 286 -13.90 3.84 -18.01
CA ALA A 286 -15.12 4.30 -18.68
C ALA A 286 -15.25 3.56 -20.02
N GLY A 287 -16.12 2.56 -20.07
CA GLY A 287 -16.07 1.52 -21.11
C GLY A 287 -14.71 0.80 -21.11
N GLU A 288 -14.14 0.57 -22.30
CA GLU A 288 -12.84 -0.11 -22.48
C GLU A 288 -11.62 0.77 -22.16
N LYS A 289 -11.80 2.04 -21.75
CA LYS A 289 -10.70 2.99 -21.52
C LYS A 289 -10.45 3.20 -20.03
N LEU A 290 -9.23 2.90 -19.59
CA LEU A 290 -8.74 3.30 -18.26
C LEU A 290 -8.77 4.84 -18.16
N ALA A 291 -9.58 5.37 -17.25
CA ALA A 291 -9.77 6.81 -17.06
C ALA A 291 -8.80 7.38 -16.01
N TYR A 292 -8.50 6.60 -14.96
CA TYR A 292 -7.41 6.82 -14.00
C TYR A 292 -7.21 5.57 -13.13
N TRP A 293 -6.14 5.58 -12.33
CA TRP A 293 -5.78 4.52 -11.41
C TRP A 293 -5.17 5.11 -10.12
N VAL A 294 -5.29 4.37 -9.02
CA VAL A 294 -4.72 4.71 -7.70
C VAL A 294 -4.14 3.45 -7.06
N GLY A 295 -2.89 3.51 -6.59
CA GLY A 295 -2.22 2.45 -5.85
C GLY A 295 -1.69 2.91 -4.49
N GLY A 296 -1.53 1.98 -3.55
CA GLY A 296 -1.01 2.27 -2.21
C GLY A 296 -1.21 1.14 -1.22
N HIS A 297 -1.32 1.47 0.06
CA HIS A 297 -1.41 0.50 1.16
C HIS A 297 -2.82 0.46 1.76
N TYR A 298 -3.26 -0.71 2.22
CA TYR A 298 -4.58 -0.88 2.84
C TYR A 298 -4.59 -1.80 4.06
N ASP A 299 -5.64 -1.70 4.87
CA ASP A 299 -6.02 -2.75 5.84
C ASP A 299 -7.54 -2.71 6.09
N ILE A 300 -8.05 -3.73 6.78
CA ILE A 300 -9.43 -3.73 7.31
C ILE A 300 -9.40 -3.61 8.83
N GLN A 301 -9.84 -2.45 9.29
CA GLN A 301 -9.89 -2.06 10.69
C GLN A 301 -11.35 -1.85 11.10
N ARG A 302 -11.84 -2.66 12.05
CA ARG A 302 -13.24 -2.65 12.50
C ARG A 302 -14.31 -2.80 11.41
N SER A 303 -14.01 -3.54 10.34
CA SER A 303 -14.86 -3.66 9.14
C SER A 303 -14.92 -2.43 8.24
N THR A 304 -14.11 -1.39 8.51
CA THR A 304 -13.77 -0.35 7.56
C THR A 304 -12.53 -0.78 6.78
N LEU A 305 -12.63 -0.83 5.46
CA LEU A 305 -11.50 -0.90 4.54
C LEU A 305 -10.90 0.50 4.43
N LEU A 306 -9.69 0.67 4.94
CA LEU A 306 -8.93 1.92 4.93
C LEU A 306 -7.83 1.80 3.89
N MET A 307 -7.81 2.71 2.92
CA MET A 307 -6.89 2.69 1.78
C MET A 307 -6.16 4.03 1.71
N ARG A 308 -4.83 3.99 1.83
CA ARG A 308 -3.93 5.16 1.86
C ARG A 308 -3.14 5.18 0.54
N PRO A 309 -3.45 6.09 -0.40
CA PRO A 309 -2.73 6.17 -1.67
C PRO A 309 -1.26 6.52 -1.49
N ALA A 310 -0.42 5.92 -2.33
CA ALA A 310 1.00 6.29 -2.48
C ALA A 310 1.29 6.77 -3.91
N TYR A 311 0.58 6.21 -4.89
CA TYR A 311 0.76 6.47 -6.31
C TYR A 311 -0.58 6.63 -7.02
N PHE A 312 -0.64 7.48 -8.04
CA PHE A 312 -1.86 7.74 -8.80
C PHE A 312 -1.56 8.44 -10.14
N SER A 313 -2.44 8.26 -11.13
CA SER A 313 -2.38 9.00 -12.40
C SER A 313 -3.09 10.36 -12.38
N LYS A 314 -3.97 10.59 -11.41
CA LYS A 314 -4.67 11.86 -11.16
C LYS A 314 -4.76 12.11 -9.67
N THR A 315 -4.90 13.36 -9.24
CA THR A 315 -5.05 13.76 -7.83
C THR A 315 -6.05 12.85 -7.11
N ALA A 316 -5.56 12.13 -6.09
CA ALA A 316 -6.35 11.24 -5.26
C ALA A 316 -6.67 11.91 -3.91
N HIS A 317 -7.68 11.39 -3.20
CA HIS A 317 -7.88 11.73 -1.79
C HIS A 317 -6.71 11.21 -0.95
N THR A 318 -6.40 11.85 0.18
CA THR A 318 -5.33 11.37 1.09
C THR A 318 -5.67 10.03 1.74
N MET A 319 -6.96 9.68 1.79
CA MET A 319 -7.48 8.40 2.23
C MET A 319 -8.79 8.07 1.50
N TYR A 320 -9.06 6.78 1.31
CA TYR A 320 -10.42 6.28 1.06
C TYR A 320 -10.87 5.36 2.20
N ALA A 321 -12.13 5.47 2.59
CA ALA A 321 -12.78 4.62 3.57
C ALA A 321 -14.01 3.95 2.95
N TYR A 322 -14.02 2.62 2.92
CA TYR A 322 -15.09 1.78 2.39
C TYR A 322 -15.53 0.75 3.44
N SER A 323 -16.61 0.02 3.17
CA SER A 323 -16.88 -1.27 3.83
C SER A 323 -16.97 -2.38 2.78
N VAL A 324 -16.40 -3.55 3.08
CA VAL A 324 -16.54 -4.74 2.23
C VAL A 324 -17.53 -5.70 2.88
N GLY A 325 -18.59 -6.05 2.17
CA GLY A 325 -19.58 -7.03 2.60
C GLY A 325 -19.10 -8.47 2.40
N THR A 326 -19.60 -9.37 3.24
CA THR A 326 -19.42 -10.82 3.06
C THR A 326 -20.21 -11.38 1.86
N ASP A 327 -21.05 -10.55 1.27
CA ASP A 327 -21.82 -10.73 0.04
C ASP A 327 -21.12 -10.17 -1.22
N ASN A 328 -19.81 -9.87 -1.11
CA ASN A 328 -18.99 -9.28 -2.18
C ASN A 328 -19.42 -7.85 -2.61
N THR A 329 -20.10 -7.10 -1.75
CA THR A 329 -20.35 -5.67 -1.96
C THR A 329 -19.17 -4.81 -1.51
N ILE A 330 -18.89 -3.71 -2.21
CA ILE A 330 -18.04 -2.62 -1.71
C ILE A 330 -18.91 -1.37 -1.58
N ALA A 331 -19.06 -0.84 -0.36
CA ALA A 331 -19.87 0.34 -0.10
C ALA A 331 -19.01 1.53 0.32
N LEU A 332 -19.37 2.70 -0.24
CA LEU A 332 -18.84 4.02 0.09
C LEU A 332 -19.24 4.46 1.51
N SER A 333 -18.60 5.50 2.02
CA SER A 333 -18.89 6.10 3.33
C SER A 333 -20.27 6.73 3.44
N ASP A 334 -20.90 7.09 2.32
CA ASP A 334 -22.30 7.54 2.23
C ASP A 334 -23.33 6.40 2.29
N GLY A 335 -22.87 5.14 2.33
CA GLY A 335 -23.70 3.95 2.35
C GLY A 335 -24.08 3.39 0.97
N LYS A 336 -23.72 4.06 -0.14
CA LYS A 336 -23.96 3.53 -1.49
C LYS A 336 -23.11 2.30 -1.73
N ALA A 337 -23.76 1.15 -1.94
CA ALA A 337 -23.13 -0.14 -2.20
C ALA A 337 -23.01 -0.42 -3.69
N MET A 338 -21.83 -0.85 -4.13
CA MET A 338 -21.58 -1.43 -5.45
C MET A 338 -21.56 -2.95 -5.30
N ASN A 339 -22.26 -3.65 -6.19
CA ASN A 339 -22.11 -5.09 -6.34
C ASN A 339 -20.84 -5.37 -7.15
N CYS A 340 -20.03 -6.33 -6.72
CA CYS A 340 -18.78 -6.65 -7.38
C CYS A 340 -18.75 -8.12 -7.82
N LYS A 341 -18.28 -8.36 -9.05
CA LYS A 341 -17.78 -9.67 -9.46
C LYS A 341 -16.43 -9.87 -8.78
N VAL A 342 -16.23 -11.02 -8.15
CA VAL A 342 -14.99 -11.32 -7.40
C VAL A 342 -14.28 -12.50 -8.03
N GLU A 343 -13.01 -12.28 -8.36
CA GLU A 343 -12.06 -13.31 -8.75
C GLU A 343 -11.03 -13.48 -7.63
N ALA A 344 -10.66 -14.72 -7.32
CA ALA A 344 -9.59 -15.04 -6.40
C ALA A 344 -8.47 -15.71 -7.20
N THR A 345 -7.25 -15.20 -7.05
CA THR A 345 -6.15 -15.55 -7.95
C THR A 345 -4.86 -15.71 -7.17
N GLU A 346 -4.17 -16.82 -7.39
CA GLU A 346 -2.85 -17.06 -6.81
C GLU A 346 -1.79 -16.36 -7.68
N TYR A 347 -0.95 -15.54 -7.04
CA TYR A 347 0.14 -14.82 -7.69
C TYR A 347 1.43 -15.08 -6.92
N GLU A 348 2.53 -15.26 -7.67
CA GLU A 348 3.87 -15.12 -7.11
C GLU A 348 4.18 -13.62 -6.96
N TYR A 349 4.77 -13.24 -5.83
CA TYR A 349 5.06 -11.83 -5.52
C TYR A 349 6.42 -11.46 -6.08
N GLU A 350 6.45 -10.48 -6.97
CA GLU A 350 7.67 -9.97 -7.57
C GLU A 350 8.43 -9.10 -6.55
N LYS A 351 9.75 -9.27 -6.44
CA LYS A 351 10.58 -8.51 -5.49
C LYS A 351 11.32 -7.41 -6.22
N ALA A 352 11.21 -6.16 -5.74
CA ALA A 352 11.91 -5.02 -6.33
C ALA A 352 13.43 -5.28 -6.48
N SER A 353 14.08 -5.93 -5.50
CA SER A 353 15.50 -6.31 -5.56
C SER A 353 15.92 -7.06 -6.83
N ASP A 354 15.01 -7.83 -7.42
CA ASP A 354 15.32 -8.75 -8.50
C ASP A 354 15.34 -8.02 -9.87
N PHE A 355 14.72 -6.82 -9.92
CA PHE A 355 14.66 -5.92 -11.09
C PHE A 355 15.65 -4.74 -11.00
N VAL A 356 16.39 -4.58 -9.89
CA VAL A 356 17.43 -3.54 -9.77
C VAL A 356 18.55 -3.81 -10.76
N GLY A 357 18.76 -2.90 -11.70
CA GLY A 357 19.74 -3.05 -12.78
C GLY A 357 19.58 -2.07 -13.93
N GLU A 358 20.35 -2.32 -14.98
CA GLU A 358 20.21 -1.71 -16.30
C GLU A 358 19.56 -2.73 -17.23
N TRP A 359 18.66 -2.25 -18.08
CA TRP A 359 17.83 -3.07 -18.97
C TRP A 359 17.76 -2.41 -20.33
N GLN A 360 17.73 -3.22 -21.38
CA GLN A 360 17.75 -2.76 -22.77
C GLN A 360 16.60 -3.37 -23.57
N ALA A 361 16.11 -2.63 -24.56
CA ALA A 361 15.14 -3.11 -25.51
C ALA A 361 15.31 -2.40 -26.87
N THR A 362 14.82 -3.01 -27.94
CA THR A 362 14.74 -2.38 -29.26
C THR A 362 13.35 -2.54 -29.82
N LYS A 363 12.74 -1.43 -30.26
CA LYS A 363 11.36 -1.42 -30.77
C LYS A 363 11.21 -0.37 -31.84
N ASP A 364 10.65 -0.76 -32.98
CA ASP A 364 10.40 0.13 -34.13
C ASP A 364 11.64 0.91 -34.63
N GLY A 365 12.84 0.35 -34.43
CA GLY A 365 14.13 0.98 -34.78
C GLY A 365 14.65 2.00 -33.74
N ILE A 366 14.00 2.09 -32.58
CA ILE A 366 14.39 2.91 -31.44
C ILE A 366 15.04 2.01 -30.38
N GLU A 367 16.22 2.40 -29.91
CA GLU A 367 16.92 1.76 -28.80
C GLU A 367 16.41 2.34 -27.48
N TRP A 368 16.18 1.48 -26.49
CA TRP A 368 15.67 1.87 -25.18
C TRP A 368 16.61 1.40 -24.08
N GLU A 369 16.92 2.30 -23.16
CA GLU A 369 17.68 2.04 -21.94
C GLU A 369 16.77 2.30 -20.74
N PHE A 370 16.72 1.37 -19.79
CA PHE A 370 15.87 1.46 -18.60
C PHE A 370 16.68 1.06 -17.36
N SER A 371 16.91 2.02 -16.47
CA SER A 371 17.60 1.84 -15.20
C SER A 371 16.61 1.84 -14.04
N LEU A 372 16.67 0.80 -13.22
CA LEU A 372 15.91 0.63 -11.98
C LEU A 372 16.90 0.55 -10.82
N LYS A 373 16.83 1.50 -9.87
CA LYS A 373 17.81 1.64 -8.79
C LYS A 373 17.24 1.21 -7.44
N GLU A 374 18.14 0.73 -6.58
CA GLU A 374 17.84 0.26 -5.21
C GLU A 374 17.23 1.34 -4.31
N ASP A 375 17.48 2.62 -4.60
CA ASP A 375 16.89 3.78 -3.90
C ASP A 375 15.44 4.09 -4.31
N GLY A 376 14.81 3.22 -5.11
CA GLY A 376 13.46 3.42 -5.64
C GLY A 376 13.38 4.47 -6.74
N THR A 377 14.50 4.93 -7.30
CA THR A 377 14.50 5.82 -8.49
C THR A 377 14.68 5.05 -9.79
N PHE A 378 14.08 5.58 -10.86
CA PHE A 378 14.22 5.03 -12.22
C PHE A 378 14.56 6.10 -13.23
N GLU A 379 15.13 5.66 -14.35
CA GLU A 379 15.28 6.43 -15.58
C GLU A 379 15.02 5.52 -16.78
N ILE A 380 14.19 5.95 -17.72
CA ILE A 380 14.00 5.28 -19.01
C ILE A 380 14.22 6.28 -20.14
N ALA A 381 15.11 5.94 -21.07
CA ALA A 381 15.52 6.76 -22.19
C ALA A 381 15.29 6.01 -23.51
N ALA A 382 15.03 6.75 -24.58
CA ALA A 382 14.84 6.22 -25.93
C ALA A 382 15.67 6.98 -26.95
N PHE A 383 16.27 6.28 -27.90
CA PHE A 383 17.28 6.81 -28.82
C PHE A 383 16.99 6.45 -30.29
N GLU A 384 16.94 7.48 -31.15
CA GLU A 384 16.98 7.35 -32.61
C GLU A 384 18.42 7.58 -33.08
N GLY A 385 19.23 6.51 -33.06
CA GLY A 385 20.69 6.65 -33.17
C GLY A 385 21.22 7.50 -32.02
N ASN A 386 22.07 8.50 -32.29
CA ASN A 386 22.66 9.34 -31.24
C ASN A 386 21.70 10.39 -30.63
N LYS A 387 20.42 10.42 -31.02
CA LYS A 387 19.45 11.42 -30.59
C LYS A 387 18.52 10.81 -29.54
N ASN A 388 18.58 11.30 -28.30
CA ASN A 388 17.54 11.03 -27.31
C ASN A 388 16.21 11.65 -27.78
N VAL A 389 15.15 10.84 -27.83
CA VAL A 389 13.80 11.21 -28.27
C VAL A 389 12.74 11.06 -27.19
N GLU A 390 13.04 10.33 -26.12
CA GLU A 390 12.23 10.25 -24.91
C GLU A 390 13.15 10.06 -23.70
N LEU A 391 12.79 10.69 -22.59
CA LEU A 391 13.45 10.51 -21.31
C LEU A 391 12.39 10.70 -20.23
N LYS A 392 12.24 9.72 -19.34
CA LYS A 392 11.38 9.80 -18.15
C LYS A 392 12.19 9.35 -16.96
N SER A 393 12.15 10.10 -15.86
CA SER A 393 12.76 9.68 -14.61
C SER A 393 11.92 10.09 -13.41
N GLY A 394 12.05 9.34 -12.32
CA GLY A 394 11.18 9.49 -11.16
C GLY A 394 11.33 8.33 -10.18
N PHE A 395 10.21 7.89 -9.60
CA PHE A 395 10.16 6.85 -8.58
C PHE A 395 9.42 5.61 -9.08
N TRP A 396 9.90 4.44 -8.68
CA TRP A 396 9.29 3.15 -9.01
C TRP A 396 9.07 2.31 -7.76
N ASP A 397 8.09 1.40 -7.84
CA ASP A 397 7.76 0.47 -6.76
C ASP A 397 7.03 -0.76 -7.33
N ILE A 398 6.92 -1.84 -6.54
CA ILE A 398 6.18 -3.06 -6.91
C ILE A 398 5.12 -3.36 -5.86
N TYR A 399 3.89 -3.55 -6.33
CA TYR A 399 2.76 -4.00 -5.53
C TYR A 399 2.23 -5.33 -6.07
N GLY A 400 2.57 -6.43 -5.37
CA GLY A 400 2.25 -7.79 -5.81
C GLY A 400 3.01 -8.15 -7.09
N TYR A 401 2.31 -8.10 -8.22
CA TYR A 401 2.87 -8.27 -9.57
C TYR A 401 2.74 -7.00 -10.43
N GLN A 402 2.33 -5.86 -9.86
CA GLN A 402 2.20 -4.59 -10.57
C GLN A 402 3.42 -3.70 -10.30
N MET A 403 4.17 -3.34 -11.34
CA MET A 403 5.15 -2.26 -11.23
C MET A 403 4.48 -0.91 -11.48
N ILE A 404 4.85 0.09 -10.69
CA ILE A 404 4.43 1.49 -10.86
C ILE A 404 5.64 2.35 -11.22
N LEU A 405 5.48 3.27 -12.17
CA LEU A 405 6.42 4.33 -12.51
C LEU A 405 5.75 5.69 -12.32
N ARG A 406 6.20 6.45 -11.31
CA ARG A 406 5.79 7.83 -11.06
C ARG A 406 6.83 8.79 -11.64
N ASN A 407 6.50 9.42 -12.75
CA ASN A 407 7.38 10.41 -13.37
C ASN A 407 7.55 11.63 -12.46
N ARG A 408 8.78 12.13 -12.38
CA ARG A 408 9.15 13.42 -11.78
C ARG A 408 9.70 14.39 -12.82
N SER A 409 10.37 13.86 -13.84
CA SER A 409 10.95 14.62 -14.95
C SER A 409 10.66 13.87 -16.26
N CYS A 410 10.35 14.62 -17.32
CA CYS A 410 10.21 14.08 -18.66
C CYS A 410 10.83 15.04 -19.68
N LEU A 411 11.41 14.51 -20.77
CA LEU A 411 11.83 15.32 -21.93
C LEU A 411 10.62 16.01 -22.56
N ASN A 412 9.52 15.25 -22.72
CA ASN A 412 8.27 15.69 -23.29
C ASN A 412 7.26 15.97 -22.16
N LEU A 413 7.21 17.21 -21.64
CA LEU A 413 6.35 17.58 -20.49
C LEU A 413 4.86 17.30 -20.74
N ASP A 414 4.37 17.54 -21.96
CA ASP A 414 2.99 17.27 -22.37
C ASP A 414 2.61 15.78 -22.38
N ARG A 415 3.61 14.89 -22.19
CA ARG A 415 3.51 13.42 -22.24
C ARG A 415 4.12 12.79 -20.99
N CYS A 416 3.96 13.42 -19.83
CA CYS A 416 4.59 13.00 -18.58
C CYS A 416 3.67 12.17 -17.67
N THR A 417 2.88 11.24 -18.24
CA THR A 417 1.88 10.47 -17.47
C THR A 417 2.47 9.33 -16.65
N ASN A 418 2.06 9.19 -15.38
CA ASN A 418 2.43 8.06 -14.52
C ASN A 418 1.87 6.74 -15.08
N ILE A 419 2.66 5.67 -14.96
CA ILE A 419 2.41 4.37 -15.57
C ILE A 419 2.27 3.32 -14.47
N HIS A 420 1.40 2.34 -14.66
CA HIS A 420 1.54 1.03 -14.00
C HIS A 420 1.31 -0.08 -15.02
N GLY A 421 1.67 -1.29 -14.63
CA GLY A 421 1.55 -2.46 -15.49
C GLY A 421 1.88 -3.74 -14.77
N GLN A 422 1.40 -4.84 -15.34
CA GLN A 422 1.79 -6.17 -14.91
C GLN A 422 3.26 -6.40 -15.23
N LEU A 423 4.03 -6.72 -14.19
CA LEU A 423 5.39 -7.21 -14.27
C LEU A 423 5.37 -8.74 -14.34
N GLN A 424 6.32 -9.31 -15.05
CA GLN A 424 6.56 -10.76 -15.09
C GLN A 424 8.06 -11.03 -15.21
N THR A 425 8.61 -11.71 -14.21
CA THR A 425 10.00 -12.20 -14.20
C THR A 425 10.28 -13.08 -15.42
N GLY A 426 11.39 -12.79 -16.11
CA GLY A 426 11.91 -13.59 -17.22
C GLY A 426 12.84 -14.73 -16.76
N PRO A 427 13.60 -15.35 -17.68
CA PRO A 427 14.50 -16.44 -17.35
C PRO A 427 15.59 -16.01 -16.35
N ILE A 428 15.97 -16.91 -15.43
CA ILE A 428 17.12 -16.70 -14.55
C ILE A 428 18.39 -17.19 -15.24
N ASP A 429 19.40 -16.34 -15.36
CA ASP A 429 20.74 -16.75 -15.75
C ASP A 429 21.38 -17.59 -14.63
N LYS A 430 21.81 -18.80 -14.97
CA LYS A 430 22.41 -19.76 -14.04
C LYS A 430 23.81 -19.36 -13.57
N ALA A 431 24.53 -18.49 -14.30
CA ALA A 431 25.87 -18.06 -13.92
C ALA A 431 25.83 -16.95 -12.85
N THR A 432 24.92 -15.99 -13.01
CA THR A 432 24.76 -14.86 -12.07
C THR A 432 23.67 -15.08 -11.01
N ASN A 433 22.76 -16.04 -11.21
CA ASN A 433 21.54 -16.23 -10.42
C ASN A 433 20.67 -14.95 -10.35
N LYS A 434 20.62 -14.20 -11.46
CA LYS A 434 19.78 -13.01 -11.65
C LYS A 434 18.84 -13.21 -12.84
N ILE A 435 17.75 -12.44 -12.91
CA ILE A 435 16.88 -12.44 -14.08
C ILE A 435 17.65 -11.85 -15.28
N SER A 436 17.52 -12.48 -16.46
CA SER A 436 18.16 -12.05 -17.70
C SER A 436 17.29 -11.09 -18.52
N GLY A 437 16.08 -10.79 -18.04
CA GLY A 437 15.10 -9.91 -18.64
C GLY A 437 13.75 -10.01 -17.93
N PHE A 438 12.80 -9.16 -18.30
CA PHE A 438 11.43 -9.17 -17.78
C PHE A 438 10.41 -8.63 -18.78
N SER A 439 9.14 -8.92 -18.57
CA SER A 439 8.03 -8.28 -19.28
C SER A 439 7.32 -7.26 -18.38
N PHE A 440 6.96 -6.11 -18.94
CA PHE A 440 6.20 -5.04 -18.29
C PHE A 440 5.04 -4.61 -19.19
N ILE A 441 3.88 -5.22 -18.97
CA ILE A 441 2.66 -5.00 -19.75
C ILE A 441 1.92 -3.80 -19.13
N HIS A 442 2.18 -2.61 -19.68
CA HIS A 442 1.86 -1.34 -19.05
C HIS A 442 0.77 -0.52 -19.76
N ASN A 443 0.12 0.36 -19.01
CA ASN A 443 -0.91 1.27 -19.54
C ASN A 443 -0.38 2.53 -20.25
N GLY A 444 0.95 2.74 -20.27
CA GLY A 444 1.58 3.93 -20.87
C GLY A 444 1.21 4.15 -22.34
N THR A 445 0.64 5.32 -22.64
CA THR A 445 0.12 5.71 -23.97
C THR A 445 1.09 6.57 -24.79
N ASP A 446 2.23 6.94 -24.22
CA ASP A 446 3.14 7.92 -24.81
C ASP A 446 3.78 7.45 -26.13
N THR A 447 4.31 8.40 -26.90
CA THR A 447 5.00 8.16 -28.17
C THR A 447 6.36 8.85 -28.13
N PRO A 448 7.48 8.14 -28.37
CA PRO A 448 7.57 6.73 -28.77
C PRO A 448 7.07 5.74 -27.70
N LYS A 449 6.50 4.61 -28.15
CA LYS A 449 5.86 3.64 -27.24
C LYS A 449 6.89 2.81 -26.52
N ILE A 450 6.96 2.94 -25.19
CA ILE A 450 7.78 2.11 -24.30
C ILE A 450 7.62 0.60 -24.66
N PRO A 451 8.71 -0.18 -24.70
CA PRO A 451 8.67 -1.63 -24.89
C PRO A 451 8.02 -2.36 -23.71
N THR A 452 7.36 -3.49 -24.00
CA THR A 452 6.75 -4.34 -22.96
C THR A 452 7.65 -5.50 -22.52
N SER A 453 8.88 -5.57 -23.03
CA SER A 453 9.89 -6.57 -22.71
C SER A 453 11.24 -5.88 -22.73
N PHE A 454 12.08 -6.20 -21.74
CA PHE A 454 13.46 -5.72 -21.63
C PHE A 454 14.38 -6.87 -21.26
N ASP A 455 15.59 -6.84 -21.79
CA ASP A 455 16.65 -7.83 -21.55
C ASP A 455 17.82 -7.18 -20.80
N ALA A 456 18.61 -7.98 -20.07
CA ALA A 456 19.83 -7.50 -19.45
C ALA A 456 20.89 -7.16 -20.53
N PRO A 457 21.68 -6.08 -20.35
CA PRO A 457 22.76 -5.73 -21.27
C PRO A 457 23.80 -6.86 -21.38
N GLN A 458 24.27 -7.10 -22.60
CA GLN A 458 25.36 -8.04 -22.86
C GLN A 458 26.70 -7.31 -22.88
N TYR A 459 27.66 -7.81 -22.10
CA TYR A 459 29.04 -7.31 -22.06
C TYR A 459 29.99 -8.39 -22.61
N GLU A 460 31.07 -7.97 -23.28
CA GLU A 460 32.10 -8.86 -23.87
C GLU A 460 33.07 -9.47 -22.83
#